data_AF-A0A2L0EU60-F1
#
_entry.id   AF-A0A2L0EU60-F1
#
_cell.length_a   1.000
_cell.length_b   1.000
_cell.length_c   1.000
_cell.angle_alpha   90.00
_cell.angle_beta   90.00
_cell.angle_gamma   90.00
#
_symmetry.space_group_name_H-M   'P 1'
#
loop_
_entity.id
_entity.type
_entity.pdbx_description
1 polymer ?
#
loop_
_entity_poly.entity_id
_entity_poly.type
_entity_poly.pdbx_seq_one_letter_code
_entity_poly.pdbx_strand_id
1 'polypeptide(L)'
;MRRALFLALAVASGCSHPLDEPVHPDAEAAPGPPAGASSTPPATAPSSPPAAGAAEVDPRFVPLIAAAFRDYRPWGRVDDEIRWAPWLCRLPLPGRARMSAAEGGGHARKLYSVFARHRDRYPFVQGPAPVPQPVGQVLVKESYHPELVDKGEVPDFPGPGAPPPGDPQGPVDSFDPYLRDGDRVYRASRLAGAYVVLKVAPDTPGTDAGWVYGTVTPEGEVTSAGRVASCMGCHESARHERVFGIAPPAAP
;
A
#
# COMPACT_ATOMS: atom_id res chain seq x y z
N MET A 1 -4.96 -35.49 50.49
CA MET A 1 -5.44 -36.25 49.31
C MET A 1 -6.13 -35.28 48.36
N ARG A 2 -5.77 -35.34 47.08
CA ARG A 2 -6.27 -34.52 45.96
C ARG A 2 -7.73 -34.86 45.61
N ARG A 3 -8.46 -33.87 45.07
CA ARG A 3 -9.42 -33.92 43.92
C ARG A 3 -10.51 -32.84 44.13
N ALA A 4 -11.05 -32.15 43.14
CA ALA A 4 -10.71 -31.85 41.75
C ALA A 4 -11.77 -30.81 41.33
N LEU A 5 -11.38 -29.62 40.89
CA LEU A 5 -12.32 -28.63 40.35
C LEU A 5 -12.37 -28.84 38.83
N PHE A 6 -13.54 -29.22 38.31
CA PHE A 6 -13.78 -29.37 36.88
C PHE A 6 -13.87 -27.98 36.24
N LEU A 7 -12.93 -27.67 35.34
CA LEU A 7 -13.00 -26.53 34.44
C LEU A 7 -13.56 -27.04 33.10
N ALA A 8 -14.73 -26.57 32.70
CA ALA A 8 -15.30 -26.85 31.39
C ALA A 8 -14.55 -26.06 30.31
N LEU A 9 -13.86 -26.78 29.42
CA LEU A 9 -13.22 -26.24 28.23
C LEU A 9 -14.26 -26.25 27.10
N ALA A 10 -14.71 -25.08 26.65
CA ALA A 10 -15.51 -24.96 25.43
C ALA A 10 -14.58 -25.06 24.21
N VAL A 11 -14.66 -26.16 23.48
CA VAL A 11 -13.98 -26.36 22.20
C VAL A 11 -14.80 -25.65 21.12
N ALA A 12 -14.31 -24.52 20.62
CA ALA A 12 -14.85 -23.92 19.41
C ALA A 12 -14.32 -24.68 18.20
N SER A 13 -15.27 -25.30 17.49
CA SER A 13 -15.09 -26.11 16.30
C SER A 13 -14.41 -25.32 15.17
N GLY A 14 -13.39 -25.91 14.56
CA GLY A 14 -12.68 -25.33 13.43
C GLY A 14 -13.52 -25.33 12.15
N CYS A 15 -13.40 -24.25 11.37
CA CYS A 15 -13.74 -24.23 9.96
C CYS A 15 -12.43 -24.19 9.17
N SER A 16 -11.90 -25.38 8.88
CA SER A 16 -10.85 -25.57 7.89
C SER A 16 -11.51 -25.64 6.52
N HIS A 17 -11.18 -24.72 5.60
CA HIS A 17 -11.45 -24.91 4.18
C HIS A 17 -10.13 -25.01 3.43
N PRO A 18 -9.91 -26.08 2.65
CA PRO A 18 -8.75 -26.19 1.77
C PRO A 18 -8.93 -25.27 0.56
N LEU A 19 -7.90 -24.47 0.28
CA LEU A 19 -7.72 -23.77 -0.99
C LEU A 19 -6.84 -24.65 -1.86
N ASP A 20 -7.42 -25.23 -2.91
CA ASP A 20 -6.70 -25.57 -4.15
C ASP A 20 -7.72 -25.96 -5.22
N GLU A 21 -7.96 -25.06 -6.18
CA GLU A 21 -8.31 -25.49 -7.53
C GLU A 21 -7.83 -24.43 -8.56
N PRO A 22 -7.01 -24.82 -9.55
CA PRO A 22 -6.53 -23.92 -10.59
C PRO A 22 -7.56 -23.80 -11.73
N VAL A 23 -7.87 -22.56 -12.13
CA VAL A 23 -8.68 -22.29 -13.32
C VAL A 23 -7.78 -22.21 -14.55
N HIS A 24 -7.98 -23.12 -15.51
CA HIS A 24 -7.50 -22.99 -16.89
C HIS A 24 -8.62 -22.50 -17.82
N PRO A 25 -8.28 -21.72 -18.88
CA PRO A 25 -9.24 -21.15 -19.81
C PRO A 25 -9.52 -22.05 -21.03
N ASP A 26 -10.55 -21.64 -21.77
CA ASP A 26 -10.95 -22.01 -23.15
C ASP A 26 -11.92 -23.20 -23.34
N ALA A 27 -13.12 -22.89 -23.83
CA ALA A 27 -13.81 -23.63 -24.90
C ALA A 27 -15.07 -22.90 -25.41
N GLU A 28 -14.86 -22.17 -26.50
CA GLU A 28 -15.66 -22.06 -27.74
C GLU A 28 -17.08 -22.69 -27.84
N ALA A 29 -18.05 -21.81 -28.14
CA ALA A 29 -19.14 -21.84 -29.15
C ALA A 29 -20.06 -23.06 -29.44
N ALA A 30 -21.34 -22.67 -29.58
CA ALA A 30 -22.43 -23.14 -30.49
C ALA A 30 -23.49 -24.13 -29.91
N PRO A 31 -24.71 -24.22 -30.50
CA PRO A 31 -25.60 -23.20 -31.08
C PRO A 31 -27.06 -23.25 -30.51
N GLY A 32 -27.88 -22.19 -30.72
CA GLY A 32 -29.35 -22.19 -30.46
C GLY A 32 -30.13 -23.05 -31.46
N PRO A 33 -31.46 -23.33 -31.30
CA PRO A 33 -32.57 -22.35 -31.20
C PRO A 33 -33.80 -22.92 -30.39
N PRO A 34 -35.10 -22.54 -30.58
CA PRO A 34 -35.73 -21.35 -31.17
C PRO A 34 -36.70 -20.60 -30.23
N ALA A 35 -37.24 -19.50 -30.77
CA ALA A 35 -38.15 -18.55 -30.15
C ALA A 35 -39.48 -19.15 -29.64
N GLY A 36 -39.90 -18.67 -28.47
CA GLY A 36 -41.27 -18.74 -27.96
C GLY A 36 -41.55 -17.49 -27.13
N ALA A 37 -42.46 -16.65 -27.62
CA ALA A 37 -42.88 -15.42 -26.95
C ALA A 37 -43.75 -15.73 -25.73
N SER A 38 -43.53 -15.04 -24.61
CA SER A 38 -44.59 -14.65 -23.66
C SER A 38 -44.08 -13.57 -22.71
N SER A 39 -44.71 -12.41 -22.81
CA SER A 39 -44.49 -11.22 -22.00
C SER A 39 -44.94 -11.46 -20.56
N THR A 40 -44.05 -11.24 -19.59
CA THR A 40 -44.39 -10.97 -18.19
C THR A 40 -43.43 -9.88 -17.70
N PRO A 41 -43.89 -8.79 -17.07
CA PRO A 41 -42.97 -7.78 -16.54
C PRO A 41 -42.18 -8.40 -15.37
N PRO A 42 -40.85 -8.30 -15.33
CA PRO A 42 -40.12 -8.74 -14.16
C PRO A 42 -40.43 -7.81 -12.98
N ALA A 43 -40.83 -8.45 -11.89
CA ALA A 43 -40.88 -7.84 -10.57
C ALA A 43 -39.55 -7.15 -10.27
N THR A 44 -39.64 -5.94 -9.70
CA THR A 44 -38.52 -5.11 -9.29
C THR A 44 -37.58 -5.93 -8.41
N ALA A 45 -36.42 -6.30 -8.95
CA ALA A 45 -35.34 -6.90 -8.17
C ALA A 45 -34.88 -5.88 -7.12
N PRO A 46 -34.60 -6.29 -5.87
CA PRO A 46 -34.02 -5.41 -4.87
C PRO A 46 -32.70 -4.86 -5.40
N SER A 47 -32.59 -3.54 -5.41
CA SER A 47 -31.41 -2.82 -5.87
C SER A 47 -30.15 -3.37 -5.21
N SER A 48 -29.16 -3.68 -6.03
CA SER A 48 -27.78 -3.92 -5.61
C SER A 48 -27.34 -2.83 -4.62
N PRO A 49 -26.56 -3.17 -3.57
CA PRO A 49 -26.00 -2.17 -2.68
C PRO A 49 -25.16 -1.17 -3.49
N PRO A 50 -25.22 0.13 -3.16
CA PRO A 50 -24.49 1.14 -3.91
C PRO A 50 -23.00 0.82 -3.91
N ALA A 51 -22.40 0.92 -5.10
CA ALA A 51 -20.96 0.87 -5.27
C ALA A 51 -20.30 1.85 -4.28
N ALA A 52 -19.21 1.41 -3.65
CA ALA A 52 -18.35 2.23 -2.80
C ALA A 52 -18.16 3.61 -3.46
N GLY A 53 -18.57 4.67 -2.75
CA GLY A 53 -18.66 6.01 -3.31
C GLY A 53 -17.37 6.39 -4.03
N ALA A 54 -17.52 6.83 -5.29
CA ALA A 54 -16.43 7.40 -6.06
C ALA A 54 -15.71 8.42 -5.18
N ALA A 55 -14.40 8.25 -5.01
CA ALA A 55 -13.62 9.19 -4.23
C ALA A 55 -13.79 10.58 -4.85
N GLU A 56 -14.32 11.52 -4.07
CA GLU A 56 -14.54 12.89 -4.53
C GLU A 56 -13.18 13.49 -4.87
N VAL A 57 -13.02 13.90 -6.13
CA VAL A 57 -11.80 14.56 -6.62
C VAL A 57 -11.98 16.06 -6.42
N ASP A 58 -11.40 16.61 -5.37
CA ASP A 58 -11.38 18.06 -5.17
C ASP A 58 -10.35 18.69 -6.14
N PRO A 59 -10.81 19.48 -7.13
CA PRO A 59 -9.94 19.99 -8.19
C PRO A 59 -8.84 20.93 -7.68
N ARG A 60 -9.01 21.52 -6.49
CA ARG A 60 -8.01 22.42 -5.88
C ARG A 60 -6.73 21.68 -5.51
N PHE A 61 -6.82 20.40 -5.19
CA PHE A 61 -5.70 19.60 -4.71
C PHE A 61 -5.07 18.71 -5.78
N VAL A 62 -5.77 18.47 -6.90
CA VAL A 62 -5.24 17.67 -8.02
C VAL A 62 -3.84 18.13 -8.47
N PRO A 63 -3.55 19.43 -8.67
CA PRO A 63 -2.20 19.87 -9.07
C PRO A 63 -1.12 19.54 -8.04
N LEU A 64 -1.44 19.59 -6.75
CA LEU A 64 -0.49 19.26 -5.68
C LEU A 64 -0.18 17.76 -5.65
N ILE A 65 -1.20 16.92 -5.83
CA ILE A 65 -1.04 15.46 -5.88
C ILE A 65 -0.24 15.05 -7.12
N ALA A 66 -0.57 15.60 -8.29
CA ALA A 66 0.15 15.34 -9.52
C ALA A 66 1.63 15.79 -9.45
N ALA A 67 1.89 16.97 -8.89
CA ALA A 67 3.25 17.47 -8.68
C ALA A 67 4.04 16.57 -7.72
N ALA A 68 3.42 16.14 -6.62
CA ALA A 68 4.04 15.20 -5.68
C ALA A 68 4.45 13.89 -6.37
N PHE A 69 3.56 13.31 -7.18
CA PHE A 69 3.86 12.06 -7.91
C PHE A 69 4.94 12.24 -8.99
N ARG A 70 5.03 13.43 -9.61
CA ARG A 70 6.12 13.71 -10.56
C ARG A 70 7.48 13.84 -9.87
N ASP A 71 7.53 14.45 -8.69
CA ASP A 71 8.78 14.98 -8.11
C ASP A 71 9.34 14.16 -6.92
N TYR A 72 8.70 13.07 -6.51
CA TYR A 72 9.04 12.40 -5.24
C TYR A 72 10.36 11.63 -5.24
N ARG A 73 10.78 11.07 -6.37
CA ARG A 73 11.94 10.15 -6.42
C ARG A 73 13.24 10.77 -5.88
N PRO A 74 13.57 12.04 -6.23
CA PRO A 74 14.72 12.73 -5.63
C PRO A 74 14.70 12.84 -4.10
N TRP A 75 13.54 12.78 -3.42
CA TRP A 75 13.47 12.87 -1.95
C TRP A 75 14.10 11.66 -1.24
N GLY A 76 14.13 10.51 -1.93
CA GLY A 76 14.63 9.24 -1.41
C GLY A 76 13.61 8.50 -0.54
N ARG A 77 13.79 7.18 -0.41
CA ARG A 77 12.94 6.34 0.42
C ARG A 77 13.22 6.61 1.90
N VAL A 78 12.20 6.51 2.74
CA VAL A 78 12.30 6.83 4.19
C VAL A 78 13.16 5.83 4.96
N ASP A 79 13.31 4.62 4.44
CA ASP A 79 14.06 3.50 5.01
C ASP A 79 15.41 3.27 4.32
N ASP A 80 15.81 4.13 3.38
CA ASP A 80 17.11 4.07 2.72
C ASP A 80 18.21 4.69 3.59
N GLU A 81 19.17 3.86 4.04
CA GLU A 81 20.31 4.32 4.83
C GLU A 81 21.38 5.01 3.95
N ILE A 82 21.34 4.85 2.61
CA ILE A 82 22.40 5.32 1.69
C ILE A 82 22.65 6.83 1.79
N ARG A 83 21.63 7.59 2.16
CA ARG A 83 21.70 9.06 2.23
C ARG A 83 21.88 9.61 3.65
N TRP A 84 21.98 8.77 4.68
CA TRP A 84 22.07 9.18 6.09
C TRP A 84 23.28 8.58 6.83
N ALA A 85 24.11 7.75 6.20
CA ALA A 85 25.30 7.21 6.86
C ALA A 85 26.65 7.82 6.40
N PRO A 86 26.96 9.12 6.63
CA PRO A 86 28.32 9.63 6.40
C PRO A 86 29.38 9.10 7.39
N TRP A 87 28.99 8.59 8.55
CA TRP A 87 29.91 8.42 9.70
C TRP A 87 30.16 6.98 10.15
N LEU A 88 29.51 5.99 9.52
CA LEU A 88 29.70 4.58 9.84
C LEU A 88 30.25 3.93 8.57
N CYS A 89 31.52 3.51 8.56
CA CYS A 89 32.19 2.80 7.46
C CYS A 89 31.58 1.40 7.14
N ARG A 90 30.27 1.24 7.33
CA ARG A 90 29.41 0.12 6.97
C ARG A 90 28.63 0.52 5.72
N LEU A 91 28.50 -0.39 4.75
CA LEU A 91 27.68 -0.16 3.58
C LEU A 91 26.23 0.12 4.04
N PRO A 92 25.65 1.28 3.70
CA PRO A 92 24.29 1.60 4.13
C PRO A 92 23.29 0.58 3.60
N LEU A 93 22.35 0.16 4.45
CA LEU A 93 21.29 -0.74 4.03
C LEU A 93 20.35 -0.07 3.02
N PRO A 94 19.92 -0.80 1.99
CA PRO A 94 18.95 -0.28 1.04
C PRO A 94 17.56 -0.13 1.67
N GLY A 95 16.78 0.80 1.15
CA GLY A 95 15.33 0.80 1.38
C GLY A 95 14.71 -0.50 0.87
N ARG A 96 13.69 -1.03 1.56
CA ARG A 96 13.12 -2.36 1.30
C ARG A 96 11.64 -2.27 0.99
N ALA A 97 11.17 -3.14 0.08
CA ALA A 97 9.74 -3.32 -0.13
C ALA A 97 9.04 -3.77 1.17
N ARG A 98 7.89 -3.19 1.50
CA ARG A 98 7.09 -3.51 2.68
C ARG A 98 5.73 -4.09 2.28
N MET A 99 5.22 -5.05 3.05
CA MET A 99 3.84 -5.53 2.90
C MET A 99 2.86 -4.60 3.63
N SER A 100 1.77 -4.26 2.96
CA SER A 100 0.65 -3.56 3.60
C SER A 100 -0.03 -4.42 4.66
N ALA A 101 -0.29 -3.86 5.84
CA ALA A 101 -0.97 -4.53 6.96
C ALA A 101 -2.50 -4.65 6.80
N ALA A 102 -3.07 -4.13 5.71
CA ALA A 102 -4.50 -4.23 5.45
C ALA A 102 -4.88 -5.68 5.11
N GLU A 103 -5.85 -6.25 5.82
CA GLU A 103 -6.32 -7.63 5.63
C GLU A 103 -7.30 -7.77 4.44
N GLY A 104 -7.90 -6.67 3.97
CA GLY A 104 -8.85 -6.67 2.85
C GLY A 104 -8.91 -5.36 2.06
N GLY A 105 -9.64 -5.36 0.95
CA GLY A 105 -9.81 -4.21 0.05
C GLY A 105 -8.62 -3.95 -0.87
N GLY A 106 -8.69 -2.88 -1.67
CA GLY A 106 -7.67 -2.50 -2.66
C GLY A 106 -6.29 -2.15 -2.09
N HIS A 107 -6.08 -2.29 -0.77
CA HIS A 107 -4.80 -2.06 -0.08
C HIS A 107 -4.15 -3.34 0.47
N ALA A 108 -4.83 -4.49 0.42
CA ALA A 108 -4.32 -5.73 0.98
C ALA A 108 -3.20 -6.33 0.12
N ARG A 109 -2.18 -6.87 0.79
CA ARG A 109 -1.08 -7.65 0.19
C ARG A 109 -0.25 -6.94 -0.90
N LYS A 110 -0.27 -5.60 -0.95
CA LYS A 110 0.63 -4.83 -1.84
C LYS A 110 2.01 -4.69 -1.22
N LEU A 111 3.03 -4.80 -2.06
CA LEU A 111 4.37 -4.33 -1.72
C LEU A 111 4.43 -2.82 -1.91
N TYR A 112 5.11 -2.11 -1.02
CA TYR A 112 5.20 -0.66 -1.11
C TYR A 112 6.52 -0.12 -0.55
N SER A 113 6.82 1.10 -0.98
CA SER A 113 7.89 1.93 -0.46
C SER A 113 7.36 3.33 -0.18
N VAL A 114 7.95 4.02 0.80
CA VAL A 114 7.51 5.37 1.18
C VAL A 114 8.63 6.36 0.94
N PHE A 115 8.27 7.52 0.38
CA PHE A 115 9.14 8.68 0.18
C PHE A 115 8.60 9.85 0.98
N ALA A 116 9.49 10.72 1.46
CA ALA A 116 9.10 11.87 2.27
C ALA A 116 9.90 13.11 1.88
N ARG A 117 9.22 14.23 1.64
CA ARG A 117 9.86 15.51 1.30
C ARG A 117 10.74 16.05 2.43
N HIS A 118 10.24 16.07 3.68
CA HIS A 118 11.04 16.30 4.88
C HIS A 118 11.31 14.97 5.56
N ARG A 119 12.30 14.23 5.03
CA ARG A 119 12.68 12.89 5.51
C ARG A 119 13.19 12.91 6.95
N ASP A 120 13.87 13.98 7.35
CA ASP A 120 14.35 14.22 8.72
C ASP A 120 13.22 14.27 9.77
N ARG A 121 11.97 14.51 9.33
CA ARG A 121 10.78 14.54 10.18
C ARG A 121 9.93 13.28 10.09
N TYR A 122 10.36 12.28 9.30
CA TYR A 122 9.63 11.03 9.20
C TYR A 122 9.79 10.22 10.50
N PRO A 123 8.68 9.79 11.13
CA PRO A 123 8.76 9.21 12.46
C PRO A 123 9.17 7.74 12.48
N PHE A 124 9.73 7.30 13.61
CA PHE A 124 9.77 5.89 13.98
C PHE A 124 8.50 5.49 14.74
N VAL A 125 8.02 4.26 14.53
CA VAL A 125 6.80 3.73 15.18
C VAL A 125 6.86 3.81 16.70
N GLN A 126 8.03 3.53 17.30
CA GLN A 126 8.24 3.46 18.76
C GLN A 126 9.07 4.62 19.32
N GLY A 127 8.99 5.81 18.71
CA GLY A 127 9.66 7.00 19.24
C GLY A 127 9.08 7.44 20.60
N PRO A 128 9.87 8.12 21.47
CA PRO A 128 9.46 8.49 22.82
C PRO A 128 8.25 9.43 22.85
N ALA A 129 8.05 10.24 21.80
CA ALA A 129 6.91 11.12 21.65
C ALA A 129 6.35 11.08 20.21
N PRO A 130 5.08 11.47 19.99
CA PRO A 130 4.58 11.81 18.67
C PRO A 130 5.46 12.86 17.99
N VAL A 131 5.58 12.78 16.67
CA VAL A 131 6.43 13.69 15.88
C VAL A 131 5.51 14.59 15.06
N PRO A 132 5.43 15.91 15.38
CA PRO A 132 4.64 16.85 14.60
C PRO A 132 5.15 16.92 13.16
N GLN A 133 4.23 17.00 12.20
CA GLN A 133 4.56 17.07 10.79
C GLN A 133 4.53 18.53 10.31
N PRO A 134 5.56 19.01 9.59
CA PRO A 134 5.58 20.39 9.12
C PRO A 134 4.60 20.62 7.97
N VAL A 135 4.07 21.84 7.85
CA VAL A 135 3.42 22.30 6.61
C VAL A 135 4.43 22.19 5.47
N GLY A 136 3.99 21.69 4.32
CA GLY A 136 4.86 21.37 3.18
C GLY A 136 5.40 19.94 3.18
N GLN A 137 5.10 19.15 4.22
CA GLN A 137 5.39 17.71 4.21
C GLN A 137 4.57 17.01 3.14
N VAL A 138 5.25 16.14 2.38
CA VAL A 138 4.63 15.29 1.37
C VAL A 138 5.16 13.88 1.54
N LEU A 139 4.24 12.93 1.59
CA LEU A 139 4.52 11.51 1.61
C LEU A 139 3.97 10.88 0.35
N VAL A 140 4.80 10.08 -0.32
CA VAL A 140 4.37 9.27 -1.47
C VAL A 140 4.63 7.81 -1.12
N LYS A 141 3.56 7.03 -1.03
CA LYS A 141 3.60 5.58 -0.91
C LYS A 141 3.46 4.96 -2.30
N GLU A 142 4.59 4.65 -2.90
CA GLU A 142 4.69 3.92 -4.15
C GLU A 142 4.32 2.46 -3.90
N SER A 143 3.35 1.92 -4.65
CA SER A 143 2.84 0.56 -4.45
C SER A 143 3.08 -0.30 -5.68
N TYR A 144 3.42 -1.57 -5.48
CA TYR A 144 3.75 -2.52 -6.52
C TYR A 144 2.85 -3.76 -6.42
N HIS A 145 2.67 -4.43 -7.54
CA HIS A 145 2.11 -5.78 -7.53
C HIS A 145 3.14 -6.76 -6.93
N PRO A 146 2.74 -7.63 -6.00
CA PRO A 146 3.59 -8.72 -5.55
C PRO A 146 3.67 -9.80 -6.63
N GLU A 147 4.88 -10.24 -6.94
CA GLU A 147 5.13 -11.43 -7.76
C GLU A 147 5.79 -12.48 -6.86
N LEU A 148 5.22 -13.68 -6.76
CA LEU A 148 5.84 -14.77 -6.02
C LEU A 148 7.03 -15.29 -6.83
N VAL A 149 8.19 -15.41 -6.19
CA VAL A 149 9.44 -15.82 -6.83
C VAL A 149 9.90 -17.14 -6.24
N ASP A 150 10.37 -18.04 -7.11
CA ASP A 150 10.96 -19.30 -6.68
C ASP A 150 12.28 -19.06 -5.95
N LYS A 151 12.52 -19.84 -4.89
CA LYS A 151 13.65 -19.63 -3.96
C LYS A 151 15.03 -19.60 -4.64
N GLY A 152 15.18 -20.25 -5.80
CA GLY A 152 16.41 -20.28 -6.59
C GLY A 152 16.64 -19.06 -7.50
N GLU A 153 15.65 -18.18 -7.64
CA GLU A 153 15.71 -16.98 -8.50
C GLU A 153 15.99 -15.69 -7.72
N VAL A 154 16.08 -15.78 -6.39
CA VAL A 154 16.34 -14.63 -5.52
C VAL A 154 17.85 -14.38 -5.44
N PRO A 155 18.35 -13.19 -5.80
CA PRO A 155 19.78 -12.88 -5.64
C PRO A 155 20.23 -12.98 -4.16
N ASP A 156 21.42 -13.53 -3.93
CA ASP A 156 22.02 -13.70 -2.59
C ASP A 156 22.36 -12.37 -1.90
N PHE A 157 22.50 -11.29 -2.67
CA PHE A 157 22.76 -9.94 -2.18
C PHE A 157 21.76 -8.95 -2.81
N PRO A 158 21.43 -7.83 -2.13
CA PRO A 158 20.94 -6.66 -2.85
C PRO A 158 22.08 -6.18 -3.75
N GLY A 159 22.13 -6.73 -4.98
CA GLY A 159 22.99 -6.21 -6.04
C GLY A 159 22.57 -4.77 -6.36
N PRO A 160 23.35 -4.01 -7.16
CA PRO A 160 22.88 -2.75 -7.72
C PRO A 160 21.50 -3.02 -8.31
N GLY A 161 20.48 -2.39 -7.73
CA GLY A 161 19.08 -2.78 -7.94
C GLY A 161 18.82 -2.92 -9.42
N ALA A 162 18.20 -4.04 -9.83
CA ALA A 162 17.64 -4.08 -11.16
C ALA A 162 16.72 -2.84 -11.27
N PRO A 163 16.84 -2.02 -12.33
CA PRO A 163 16.00 -0.86 -12.49
C PRO A 163 14.54 -1.27 -12.29
N PRO A 164 13.72 -0.46 -11.60
CA PRO A 164 12.33 -0.81 -11.38
C PRO A 164 11.67 -1.15 -12.73
N PRO A 165 10.84 -2.20 -12.80
CA PRO A 165 10.18 -2.58 -14.05
C PRO A 165 9.40 -1.39 -14.62
N GLY A 166 9.89 -0.85 -15.75
CA GLY A 166 9.30 0.31 -16.42
C GLY A 166 10.19 1.56 -16.53
N ASP A 167 11.39 1.58 -15.92
CA ASP A 167 12.33 2.71 -16.08
C ASP A 167 13.80 2.23 -16.18
N PRO A 168 14.26 1.79 -17.38
CA PRO A 168 15.62 1.29 -17.60
C PRO A 168 16.72 2.36 -17.46
N GLN A 169 16.37 3.65 -17.41
CA GLN A 169 17.31 4.78 -17.34
C GLN A 169 17.24 5.58 -16.04
N GLY A 170 16.37 5.21 -15.10
CA GLY A 170 16.32 5.82 -13.77
C GLY A 170 17.65 5.63 -13.02
N PRO A 171 18.06 6.58 -12.15
CA PRO A 171 19.21 6.37 -11.30
C PRO A 171 19.00 5.07 -10.52
N VAL A 172 20.00 4.18 -10.57
CA VAL A 172 20.02 2.91 -9.84
C VAL A 172 19.90 3.26 -8.36
N ASP A 173 18.68 3.23 -7.82
CA ASP A 173 18.49 3.35 -6.38
C ASP A 173 18.88 2.00 -5.76
N SER A 174 19.36 2.03 -4.53
CA SER A 174 19.80 0.83 -3.82
C SER A 174 18.65 -0.09 -3.46
N PHE A 175 17.41 0.22 -3.84
CA PHE A 175 16.18 -0.45 -3.42
C PHE A 175 16.26 -1.98 -3.53
N ASP A 176 15.96 -2.68 -2.42
CA ASP A 176 15.75 -4.12 -2.42
C ASP A 176 14.27 -4.41 -2.74
N PRO A 177 13.96 -4.89 -3.96
CA PRO A 177 12.58 -5.13 -4.37
C PRO A 177 12.00 -6.41 -3.77
N TYR A 178 12.78 -7.20 -3.01
CA TYR A 178 12.34 -8.48 -2.48
C TYR A 178 11.86 -8.36 -1.02
N LEU A 179 10.67 -8.90 -0.76
CA LEU A 179 10.15 -9.15 0.57
C LEU A 179 10.16 -10.65 0.85
N ARG A 180 10.72 -11.06 1.99
CA ARG A 180 10.71 -12.43 2.48
C ARG A 180 9.64 -12.56 3.59
N ASP A 181 8.70 -13.46 3.42
CA ASP A 181 7.59 -13.74 4.34
C ASP A 181 7.48 -15.24 4.59
N GLY A 182 8.10 -15.71 5.68
CA GLY A 182 8.31 -17.14 5.94
C GLY A 182 9.12 -17.80 4.81
N ASP A 183 8.56 -18.86 4.21
CA ASP A 183 9.17 -19.58 3.09
C ASP A 183 8.91 -18.93 1.72
N ARG A 184 8.09 -17.88 1.67
CA ARG A 184 7.72 -17.19 0.43
C ARG A 184 8.58 -15.96 0.21
N VAL A 185 8.97 -15.73 -1.04
CA VAL A 185 9.63 -14.50 -1.46
C VAL A 185 8.78 -13.81 -2.50
N TYR A 186 8.50 -12.53 -2.27
CA TYR A 186 7.76 -11.68 -3.19
C TYR A 186 8.68 -10.63 -3.78
N ARG A 187 8.64 -10.43 -5.09
CA ARG A 187 9.29 -9.31 -5.79
C ARG A 187 8.29 -8.20 -6.04
N ALA A 188 8.68 -6.97 -5.75
CA ALA A 188 8.01 -5.77 -6.23
C ALA A 188 8.20 -5.69 -7.74
N SER A 189 7.16 -6.04 -8.50
CA SER A 189 7.23 -6.13 -9.95
C SER A 189 6.78 -4.82 -10.61
N ARG A 190 5.55 -4.75 -11.09
CA ARG A 190 4.97 -3.60 -11.79
C ARG A 190 4.41 -2.58 -10.81
N LEU A 191 4.63 -1.30 -11.11
CA LEU A 191 4.00 -0.19 -10.39
C LEU A 191 2.48 -0.32 -10.46
N ALA A 192 1.82 -0.31 -9.30
CA ALA A 192 0.38 -0.38 -9.15
C ALA A 192 -0.26 1.01 -8.92
N GLY A 193 0.57 2.05 -8.81
CA GLY A 193 0.17 3.43 -8.54
C GLY A 193 0.78 3.94 -7.24
N ALA A 194 0.33 5.12 -6.82
CA ALA A 194 0.81 5.76 -5.61
C ALA A 194 -0.33 6.30 -4.74
N TYR A 195 -0.08 6.31 -3.44
CA TYR A 195 -0.89 7.05 -2.47
C TYR A 195 -0.09 8.26 -2.02
N VAL A 196 -0.70 9.44 -2.09
CA VAL A 196 -0.06 10.71 -1.73
C VAL A 196 -0.78 11.27 -0.51
N VAL A 197 -0.01 11.69 0.49
CA VAL A 197 -0.52 12.39 1.66
C VAL A 197 0.35 13.62 1.87
N LEU A 198 -0.26 14.81 1.87
CA LEU A 198 0.48 16.06 2.02
C LEU A 198 -0.15 16.98 3.06
N LYS A 199 0.68 17.82 3.68
CA LYS A 199 0.28 18.76 4.71
C LYS A 199 0.34 20.19 4.19
N VAL A 200 -0.79 20.88 4.20
CA VAL A 200 -0.97 22.31 3.93
C VAL A 200 -1.31 23.06 5.22
N ALA A 201 -1.62 24.35 5.12
CA ALA A 201 -2.05 25.14 6.27
C ALA A 201 -3.31 24.51 6.91
N PRO A 202 -3.41 24.43 8.25
CA PRO A 202 -4.43 23.67 8.96
C PRO A 202 -5.87 24.18 8.74
N ASP A 203 -6.00 25.46 8.40
CA ASP A 203 -7.26 26.16 8.10
C ASP A 203 -7.67 26.09 6.62
N THR A 204 -6.89 25.40 5.78
CA THR A 204 -7.20 25.25 4.35
C THR A 204 -8.55 24.51 4.18
N PRO A 205 -9.55 25.11 3.52
CA PRO A 205 -10.86 24.49 3.35
C PRO A 205 -10.80 23.22 2.51
N GLY A 206 -11.54 22.17 2.89
CA GLY A 206 -11.53 20.89 2.18
C GLY A 206 -10.37 19.97 2.56
N THR A 207 -9.74 20.22 3.70
CA THR A 207 -8.67 19.37 4.26
C THR A 207 -9.10 18.73 5.57
N ASP A 208 -8.40 17.67 5.97
CA ASP A 208 -8.50 17.04 7.28
C ASP A 208 -7.44 17.66 8.21
N ALA A 209 -7.79 18.79 8.86
CA ALA A 209 -6.86 19.54 9.71
C ALA A 209 -5.52 19.89 9.02
N GLY A 210 -5.59 20.32 7.75
CA GLY A 210 -4.42 20.60 6.91
C GLY A 210 -3.89 19.40 6.14
N TRP A 211 -4.46 18.19 6.31
CA TRP A 211 -4.05 17.01 5.54
C TRP A 211 -4.92 16.81 4.30
N VAL A 212 -4.23 16.51 3.20
CA VAL A 212 -4.81 16.21 1.89
C VAL A 212 -4.34 14.82 1.48
N TYR A 213 -5.29 14.01 1.00
CA TYR A 213 -5.06 12.65 0.54
C TYR A 213 -5.31 12.56 -0.95
N GLY A 214 -4.62 11.65 -1.63
CA GLY A 214 -4.91 11.34 -3.02
C GLY A 214 -4.33 10.03 -3.48
N THR A 215 -4.87 9.53 -4.59
CA THR A 215 -4.42 8.32 -5.27
C THR A 215 -4.06 8.65 -6.70
N VAL A 216 -3.01 8.02 -7.20
CA VAL A 216 -2.49 8.24 -8.55
C VAL A 216 -2.30 6.89 -9.22
N THR A 217 -2.72 6.77 -10.49
CA THR A 217 -2.46 5.59 -11.31
C THR A 217 -0.96 5.49 -11.66
N PRO A 218 -0.48 4.34 -12.16
CA PRO A 218 0.90 4.24 -12.65
C PRO A 218 1.25 5.30 -13.72
N GLU A 219 0.27 5.71 -14.52
CA GLU A 219 0.41 6.68 -15.61
C GLU A 219 0.40 8.14 -15.12
N GLY A 220 0.11 8.37 -13.84
CA GLY A 220 0.07 9.72 -13.26
C GLY A 220 -1.32 10.36 -13.19
N GLU A 221 -2.39 9.63 -13.50
CA GLU A 221 -3.76 10.15 -13.38
C GLU A 221 -4.18 10.20 -11.90
N VAL A 222 -4.65 11.36 -11.46
CA VAL A 222 -5.18 11.54 -10.10
C VAL A 222 -6.60 11.01 -10.02
N THR A 223 -6.79 9.95 -9.24
CA THR A 223 -8.07 9.24 -9.07
C THR A 223 -8.81 9.60 -7.77
N SER A 224 -8.16 10.32 -6.87
CA SER A 224 -8.78 10.95 -5.69
C SER A 224 -7.92 12.12 -5.21
N ALA A 225 -8.55 13.15 -4.62
CA ALA A 225 -7.85 14.31 -4.08
C ALA A 225 -8.69 15.02 -3.01
N GLY A 226 -8.10 15.38 -1.86
CA GLY A 226 -8.77 16.12 -0.79
C GLY A 226 -9.05 15.26 0.44
N ARG A 227 -10.26 15.38 1.00
CA ARG A 227 -10.74 14.57 2.15
C ARG A 227 -11.25 13.20 1.67
N VAL A 228 -10.31 12.29 1.42
CA VAL A 228 -10.65 10.93 0.96
C VAL A 228 -11.00 10.06 2.16
N ALA A 229 -12.29 9.75 2.34
CA ALA A 229 -12.81 9.06 3.52
C ALA A 229 -12.12 7.70 3.81
N SER A 230 -11.83 6.92 2.76
CA SER A 230 -11.14 5.63 2.89
C SER A 230 -9.70 5.79 3.39
N CYS A 231 -9.04 6.90 3.09
CA CYS A 231 -7.71 7.20 3.62
C CYS A 231 -7.81 7.69 5.06
N MET A 232 -8.71 8.63 5.34
CA MET A 232 -8.91 9.22 6.65
C MET A 232 -9.25 8.16 7.71
N GLY A 233 -10.07 7.16 7.38
CA GLY A 233 -10.49 6.12 8.32
C GLY A 233 -9.34 5.40 9.04
N CYS A 234 -8.18 5.26 8.39
CA CYS A 234 -6.99 4.74 9.05
C CYS A 234 -6.08 5.86 9.56
N HIS A 235 -5.88 6.90 8.74
CA HIS A 235 -4.87 7.94 9.01
C HIS A 235 -5.24 8.83 10.20
N GLU A 236 -6.52 9.07 10.50
CA GLU A 236 -6.95 9.88 11.64
C GLU A 236 -6.46 9.36 12.99
N SER A 237 -6.30 8.03 13.10
CA SER A 237 -5.82 7.35 14.30
C SER A 237 -4.29 7.25 14.41
N ALA A 238 -3.55 7.73 13.39
CA ALA A 238 -2.11 7.58 13.37
C ALA A 238 -1.45 8.41 14.50
N ARG A 239 -0.46 7.80 15.18
CA ARG A 239 0.23 8.43 16.31
C ARG A 239 0.91 9.75 15.97
N HIS A 240 1.45 9.86 14.76
CA HIS A 240 2.21 11.03 14.30
C HIS A 240 1.34 11.88 13.39
N GLU A 241 0.19 12.31 13.92
CA GLU A 241 -0.90 12.98 13.21
C GLU A 241 -1.60 12.09 12.18
N ARG A 242 -1.22 12.17 10.90
CA ARG A 242 -1.73 11.32 9.81
C ARG A 242 -0.64 10.44 9.21
N VAL A 243 0.46 10.25 9.93
CA VAL A 243 1.65 9.52 9.45
C VAL A 243 1.91 8.29 10.29
N PHE A 244 2.05 7.15 9.60
CA PHE A 244 2.58 5.92 10.20
C PHE A 244 4.10 5.95 10.11
N GLY A 245 4.79 5.68 11.22
CA GLY A 245 6.25 5.66 11.23
C GLY A 245 6.84 4.39 10.62
N ILE A 246 8.16 4.37 10.49
CA ILE A 246 8.92 3.15 10.18
C ILE A 246 9.35 2.44 11.47
N ALA A 247 9.36 1.11 11.45
CA ALA A 247 10.04 0.37 12.50
C ALA A 247 11.54 0.71 12.45
N PRO A 248 12.22 0.83 13.59
CA PRO A 248 13.68 0.88 13.57
C PRO A 248 14.23 -0.39 12.89
N PRO A 249 15.42 -0.31 12.27
CA PRO A 249 16.09 -1.52 11.79
C PRO A 249 16.19 -2.50 12.96
N ALA A 250 15.92 -3.79 12.68
CA ALA A 250 16.12 -4.83 13.69
C ALA A 250 17.56 -4.72 14.20
N ALA A 251 17.73 -4.75 15.52
CA ALA A 251 19.07 -4.86 16.10
C ALA A 251 19.72 -6.14 15.51
N PRO A 252 21.01 -6.08 15.15
CA PRO A 252 21.72 -7.21 14.60
C PRO A 252 21.69 -8.43 15.54
#